data_AF-A0A9D8WYN9-F1
#
_entry.id   AF-A0A9D8WYN9-F1
#
_cell.length_a   1.000
_cell.length_b   1.000
_cell.length_c   1.000
_cell.angle_alpha   90.00
_cell.angle_beta   90.00
_cell.angle_gamma   90.00
#
_symmetry.space_group_name_H-M   'P 1'
#
loop_
_entity.id
_entity.type
_entity.pdbx_description
1 polymer ?
#
loop_
_entity_poly.entity_id
_entity_poly.type
_entity_poly.pdbx_seq_one_letter_code
_entity_poly.pdbx_strand_id
1 'polypeptide(L)'
;MRLLGAFVCFLVSLSWGISAGKTERARTAECEAFLELFAYIQNQIGYFFAPTKLIYKHIENDVLSRVGFLQALATHETDEVYFDVWTSALNACKGNLHLTEAQLAIVQGFGACIGKSNEEFQLKTMAYYTRALAAETEKQKSEMKKNIKVYRTLGFAVGAATVILVV
;
A
#
# COMPACT_ATOMS: atom_id res chain seq x y z
N MET A 1 -20.17 19.53 34.26
CA MET A 1 -19.99 19.82 32.82
C MET A 1 -18.52 19.90 32.39
N ARG A 2 -17.62 20.59 33.11
CA ARG A 2 -16.19 20.75 32.72
C ARG A 2 -15.39 19.44 32.62
N LEU A 3 -15.53 18.55 33.60
CA LEU A 3 -14.88 17.21 33.60
C LEU A 3 -15.33 16.32 32.43
N LEU A 4 -16.61 16.41 32.03
CA LEU A 4 -17.15 15.66 30.90
C LEU A 4 -16.52 16.13 29.58
N GLY A 5 -16.34 17.45 29.41
CA GLY A 5 -15.67 18.03 28.25
C GLY A 5 -14.18 17.65 28.18
N ALA A 6 -13.47 17.68 29.32
CA ALA A 6 -12.07 17.24 29.39
C ALA A 6 -11.90 15.77 28.97
N PHE A 7 -12.82 14.90 29.41
CA PHE A 7 -12.80 13.48 29.06
C PHE A 7 -13.03 13.24 27.56
N VAL A 8 -13.95 13.98 26.94
CA VAL A 8 -14.19 13.90 25.48
C VAL A 8 -12.94 14.34 24.70
N CYS A 9 -12.31 15.46 25.08
CA CYS A 9 -11.08 15.91 24.42
C CYS A 9 -9.94 14.88 24.54
N PHE A 10 -9.80 14.24 25.70
CA PHE A 10 -8.83 13.17 25.93
C PHE A 10 -9.07 11.97 25.01
N LEU A 11 -10.33 11.54 24.86
CA LEU A 11 -10.67 10.40 23.99
C LEU A 11 -10.41 10.72 22.52
N VAL A 12 -10.69 11.95 22.07
CA VAL A 12 -10.42 12.37 20.69
C VAL A 12 -8.93 12.36 20.40
N SER A 13 -8.09 12.92 21.28
CA SER A 13 -6.62 12.93 21.07
C SER A 13 -6.02 11.52 21.04
N LEU A 14 -6.54 10.62 21.87
CA LEU A 14 -6.12 9.22 21.88
C LEU A 14 -6.56 8.49 20.60
N SER A 15 -7.80 8.73 20.15
CA SER A 15 -8.35 8.11 18.94
C SER A 15 -7.57 8.51 17.68
N TRP A 16 -7.14 9.77 17.59
CA TRP A 16 -6.33 10.26 16.49
C TRP A 16 -4.97 9.55 16.44
N GLY A 17 -4.30 9.39 17.58
CA GLY A 17 -3.02 8.68 17.66
C GLY A 17 -3.12 7.21 17.27
N ILE A 18 -4.22 6.54 17.63
CA ILE A 18 -4.51 5.16 17.22
C ILE A 18 -4.77 5.08 15.71
N SER A 19 -5.54 6.02 15.15
CA SER A 19 -5.86 6.05 13.73
C SER A 19 -4.61 6.25 12.87
N ALA A 20 -3.75 7.20 13.23
CA ALA A 20 -2.48 7.43 12.54
C ALA A 20 -1.58 6.18 12.56
N GLY A 21 -1.56 5.46 13.69
CA GLY A 21 -0.85 4.18 13.78
C GLY A 21 -1.45 3.06 12.90
N LYS A 22 -2.76 3.06 12.66
CA LYS A 22 -3.41 2.12 11.73
C LYS A 22 -3.02 2.40 10.28
N THR A 23 -3.01 3.67 9.87
CA THR A 23 -2.59 4.09 8.53
C THR A 23 -1.16 3.67 8.22
N GLU A 24 -0.22 3.87 9.15
CA GLU A 24 1.18 3.46 8.97
C GLU A 24 1.35 1.94 8.78
N ARG A 25 0.54 1.14 9.50
CA ARG A 25 0.52 -0.32 9.37
C ARG A 25 -0.11 -0.76 8.05
N ALA A 26 -1.22 -0.14 7.65
CA ALA A 26 -1.88 -0.41 6.38
C ALA A 26 -0.94 -0.13 5.21
N ARG A 27 -0.27 1.03 5.21
CA ARG A 27 0.75 1.40 4.22
C ARG A 27 1.87 0.37 4.12
N THR A 28 2.40 -0.07 5.27
CA THR A 28 3.46 -1.10 5.30
C THR A 28 2.98 -2.43 4.70
N ALA A 29 1.78 -2.88 5.10
CA ALA A 29 1.20 -4.12 4.59
C ALA A 29 0.90 -4.05 3.08
N GLU A 30 0.46 -2.90 2.58
CA GLU A 30 0.26 -2.67 1.14
C GLU A 30 1.58 -2.75 0.37
N CYS A 31 2.67 -2.13 0.86
CA CYS A 31 3.98 -2.25 0.21
C CYS A 31 4.47 -3.70 0.15
N GLU A 32 4.33 -4.46 1.24
CA GLU A 32 4.68 -5.88 1.28
C GLU A 32 3.84 -6.72 0.31
N ALA A 33 2.54 -6.43 0.24
CA ALA A 33 1.64 -7.12 -0.68
C ALA A 33 1.96 -6.82 -2.16
N PHE A 34 2.34 -5.58 -2.48
CA PHE A 34 2.82 -5.24 -3.82
C PHE A 34 4.15 -5.92 -4.16
N LEU A 35 5.08 -6.06 -3.20
CA LEU A 35 6.31 -6.84 -3.41
C LEU A 35 6.03 -8.31 -3.70
N GLU A 36 5.07 -8.92 -3.01
CA GLU A 36 4.61 -10.29 -3.28
C GLU A 36 4.03 -10.40 -4.70
N LEU A 37 3.16 -9.48 -5.09
CA LEU A 37 2.61 -9.41 -6.45
C LEU A 37 3.71 -9.21 -7.50
N PHE A 38 4.71 -8.36 -7.24
CA PHE A 38 5.84 -8.18 -8.15
C PHE A 38 6.59 -9.49 -8.36
N ALA A 39 6.95 -10.17 -7.28
CA ALA A 39 7.65 -11.45 -7.35
C ALA A 39 6.84 -12.50 -8.11
N TYR A 40 5.53 -12.55 -7.85
CA TYR A 40 4.61 -13.43 -8.57
C TYR A 40 4.59 -13.14 -10.07
N ILE A 41 4.41 -11.88 -10.49
CA ILE A 41 4.41 -11.48 -11.90
C ILE A 41 5.75 -11.79 -12.58
N GLN A 42 6.87 -11.48 -11.92
CA GLN A 42 8.21 -11.76 -12.43
C GLN A 42 8.40 -13.26 -12.67
N ASN A 43 7.91 -14.11 -11.76
CA ASN A 43 7.95 -15.57 -11.94
C ASN A 43 7.05 -16.04 -13.10
N GLN A 44 5.84 -15.48 -13.24
CA GLN A 44 4.94 -15.83 -14.34
C GLN A 44 5.53 -15.47 -15.72
N ILE A 45 6.17 -14.30 -15.82
CA ILE A 45 6.80 -13.85 -17.07
C ILE A 45 8.06 -14.68 -17.36
N GLY A 46 8.96 -14.81 -16.39
CA GLY A 46 10.28 -15.44 -16.62
C GLY A 46 10.27 -16.97 -16.73
N TYR A 47 9.26 -17.66 -16.18
CA TYR A 47 9.22 -19.14 -16.20
C TYR A 47 8.11 -19.72 -17.07
N PHE A 48 6.94 -19.06 -17.14
CA PHE A 48 5.76 -19.67 -17.72
C PHE A 48 5.40 -19.12 -19.10
N PHE A 49 6.13 -18.10 -19.60
CA PHE A 49 5.79 -17.35 -20.81
C PHE A 49 4.29 -17.01 -20.87
N ALA A 50 3.70 -16.77 -19.68
CA ALA A 50 2.27 -16.71 -19.54
C ALA A 50 1.73 -15.55 -20.39
N PRO A 51 0.65 -15.76 -21.17
CA PRO A 51 0.00 -14.66 -21.85
C PRO A 51 -0.32 -13.57 -20.83
N THR A 52 0.02 -12.31 -21.12
CA THR A 52 -0.10 -11.19 -20.17
C THR A 52 -1.49 -11.08 -19.53
N LYS A 53 -2.53 -11.47 -20.28
CA LYS A 53 -3.94 -11.47 -19.86
C LYS A 53 -4.26 -12.48 -18.74
N LEU A 54 -3.44 -13.53 -18.58
CA LEU A 54 -3.67 -14.60 -17.62
C LEU A 54 -2.80 -14.50 -16.36
N ILE A 55 -1.87 -13.54 -16.32
CA ILE A 55 -0.93 -13.39 -15.20
C ILE A 55 -1.71 -13.24 -13.89
N TYR A 56 -2.82 -12.51 -13.85
CA TYR A 56 -3.49 -12.17 -12.59
C TYR A 56 -4.45 -13.25 -12.05
N LYS A 57 -4.70 -14.34 -12.79
CA LYS A 57 -5.81 -15.26 -12.53
C LYS A 57 -5.69 -16.05 -11.22
N HIS A 58 -4.47 -16.29 -10.76
CA HIS A 58 -4.20 -17.19 -9.63
C HIS A 58 -3.47 -16.49 -8.48
N ILE A 59 -3.38 -15.16 -8.49
CA ILE A 59 -2.84 -14.47 -7.33
C ILE A 59 -3.91 -14.29 -6.26
N GLU A 60 -3.58 -14.71 -5.04
CA GLU A 60 -4.36 -14.46 -3.85
C GLU A 60 -3.54 -13.58 -2.91
N ASN A 61 -4.10 -12.43 -2.54
CA ASN A 61 -3.53 -11.58 -1.51
C ASN A 61 -4.66 -10.78 -0.83
N ASP A 62 -4.84 -10.99 0.47
CA ASP A 62 -5.94 -10.38 1.24
C ASP A 62 -5.86 -8.86 1.33
N VAL A 63 -4.64 -8.29 1.33
CA VAL A 63 -4.43 -6.85 1.41
C VAL A 63 -4.85 -6.19 0.11
N LEU A 64 -4.35 -6.69 -1.03
CA LEU A 64 -4.67 -6.17 -2.35
C LEU A 64 -6.14 -6.43 -2.75
N SER A 65 -6.73 -7.53 -2.27
CA SER A 65 -8.16 -7.80 -2.44
C SER A 65 -9.03 -6.80 -1.69
N ARG A 66 -8.65 -6.45 -0.45
CA ARG A 66 -9.44 -5.53 0.39
C ARG A 66 -9.48 -4.12 -0.16
N VAL A 67 -8.40 -3.68 -0.81
CA VAL A 67 -8.36 -2.37 -1.49
C VAL A 67 -8.99 -2.40 -2.89
N GLY A 68 -9.44 -3.58 -3.35
CA GLY A 68 -10.11 -3.78 -4.63
C GLY A 68 -9.17 -3.92 -5.84
N PHE A 69 -7.85 -3.96 -5.62
CA PHE A 69 -6.87 -3.93 -6.70
C PHE A 69 -6.86 -5.24 -7.50
N LEU A 70 -6.89 -6.40 -6.84
CA LEU A 70 -6.91 -7.69 -7.55
C LEU A 70 -8.19 -7.89 -8.37
N GLN A 71 -9.33 -7.47 -7.84
CA GLN A 71 -10.61 -7.52 -8.54
C GLN A 71 -10.57 -6.63 -9.79
N ALA A 72 -10.01 -5.42 -9.66
CA ALA A 72 -9.84 -4.52 -10.79
C ALA A 72 -8.88 -5.09 -11.84
N LEU A 73 -7.84 -5.83 -11.43
CA LEU A 73 -6.93 -6.51 -12.37
C LEU A 73 -7.62 -7.64 -13.17
N ALA A 74 -8.69 -8.25 -12.66
CA ALA A 74 -9.40 -9.33 -13.33
C ALA A 74 -10.51 -8.86 -14.29
N THR A 75 -10.78 -7.55 -14.38
CA THR A 75 -11.96 -7.02 -15.11
C THR A 75 -11.90 -7.14 -16.64
N HIS A 76 -10.72 -7.29 -17.22
CA HIS A 76 -10.49 -7.26 -18.68
C HIS A 76 -9.90 -8.57 -19.21
N GLU A 77 -10.08 -9.69 -18.48
CA GLU A 77 -9.56 -11.00 -18.90
C GLU A 77 -10.09 -11.48 -20.25
N THR A 78 -11.31 -11.09 -20.62
CA THR A 78 -12.01 -11.53 -21.84
C THR A 78 -11.87 -10.57 -23.02
N ASP A 79 -11.22 -9.42 -22.83
CA ASP A 79 -11.19 -8.38 -23.85
C ASP A 79 -10.26 -8.76 -25.00
N GLU A 80 -10.71 -8.59 -26.25
CA GLU A 80 -9.91 -8.89 -27.44
C GLU A 80 -8.80 -7.85 -27.65
N VAL A 81 -9.06 -6.58 -27.28
CA VAL A 81 -8.16 -5.44 -27.44
C VAL A 81 -7.23 -5.31 -26.22
N TYR A 82 -5.97 -4.89 -26.43
CA TYR A 82 -5.06 -4.58 -25.35
C TYR A 82 -5.58 -3.41 -24.51
N PHE A 83 -5.65 -3.61 -23.20
CA PHE A 83 -6.03 -2.60 -22.22
C PHE A 83 -4.95 -2.52 -21.15
N ASP A 84 -4.57 -1.32 -20.72
CA ASP A 84 -3.66 -1.12 -19.59
C ASP A 84 -4.42 -1.33 -18.28
N VAL A 85 -4.70 -2.60 -17.99
CA VAL A 85 -5.44 -3.05 -16.82
C VAL A 85 -4.76 -2.60 -15.53
N TRP A 86 -3.43 -2.56 -15.50
CA TRP A 86 -2.67 -2.18 -14.31
C TRP A 86 -2.93 -0.73 -13.93
N THR A 87 -2.73 0.19 -14.89
CA THR A 87 -2.91 1.62 -14.64
C THR A 87 -4.38 1.91 -14.29
N SER A 88 -5.33 1.27 -14.97
CA SER A 88 -6.75 1.40 -14.67
C SER A 88 -7.08 0.92 -13.23
N ALA A 89 -6.62 -0.27 -12.86
CA ALA A 89 -6.82 -0.82 -11.53
C ALA A 89 -6.21 0.07 -10.44
N LEU A 90 -4.99 0.57 -10.67
CA LEU A 90 -4.30 1.43 -9.72
C LEU A 90 -5.01 2.76 -9.52
N ASN A 91 -5.55 3.35 -10.60
CA ASN A 91 -6.35 4.57 -10.53
C ASN A 91 -7.68 4.35 -9.79
N ALA A 92 -8.35 3.22 -10.04
CA ALA A 92 -9.62 2.88 -9.41
C ALA A 92 -9.48 2.68 -7.88
N CYS A 93 -8.36 2.11 -7.42
CA CYS A 93 -8.13 1.85 -6.00
C CYS A 93 -7.29 2.92 -5.29
N LYS A 94 -6.79 3.95 -5.99
CA LYS A 94 -5.87 4.95 -5.42
C LYS A 94 -6.38 5.59 -4.12
N GLY A 95 -7.69 5.85 -4.03
CA GLY A 95 -8.33 6.43 -2.83
C GLY A 95 -8.41 5.48 -1.63
N ASN A 96 -8.26 4.17 -1.85
CA ASN A 96 -8.29 3.14 -0.80
C ASN A 96 -6.89 2.72 -0.35
N LEU A 97 -5.85 3.10 -1.10
CA LEU A 97 -4.45 2.86 -0.76
C LEU A 97 -3.93 3.93 0.19
N HIS A 98 -3.00 3.54 1.06
CA HIS A 98 -2.30 4.42 1.98
C HIS A 98 -0.88 4.75 1.51
N LEU A 99 -0.46 4.25 0.34
CA LEU A 99 0.86 4.50 -0.24
C LEU A 99 1.18 6.00 -0.37
N THR A 100 2.44 6.36 -0.15
CA THR A 100 2.94 7.70 -0.50
C THR A 100 3.02 7.86 -2.02
N GLU A 101 3.13 9.11 -2.50
CA GLU A 101 3.32 9.36 -3.94
C GLU A 101 4.57 8.68 -4.50
N ALA A 102 5.66 8.63 -3.72
CA ALA A 102 6.89 7.94 -4.12
C ALA A 102 6.67 6.42 -4.25
N GLN A 103 5.98 5.80 -3.29
CA GLN A 103 5.64 4.37 -3.34
C GLN A 103 4.70 4.07 -4.51
N LEU A 104 3.70 4.92 -4.72
CA LEU A 104 2.75 4.77 -5.83
C LEU A 104 3.45 4.88 -7.20
N ALA A 105 4.41 5.80 -7.35
CA ALA A 105 5.19 5.94 -8.57
C ALA A 105 6.03 4.69 -8.88
N ILE A 106 6.56 4.03 -7.85
CA ILE A 106 7.28 2.75 -8.00
C ILE A 106 6.30 1.65 -8.47
N VAL A 107 5.11 1.56 -7.86
CA VAL A 107 4.06 0.61 -8.25
C VAL A 107 3.58 0.83 -9.69
N GLN A 108 3.40 2.09 -10.09
CA GLN A 108 3.05 2.43 -11.46
C GLN A 108 4.18 2.09 -12.45
N GLY A 109 5.43 2.38 -12.08
CA GLY A 109 6.60 2.05 -12.90
C GLY A 109 6.78 0.55 -13.14
N PHE A 110 6.52 -0.28 -12.11
CA PHE A 110 6.52 -1.73 -12.26
C PHE A 110 5.47 -2.18 -13.29
N GLY A 111 4.22 -1.72 -13.16
CA GLY A 111 3.13 -2.07 -14.08
C GLY A 111 3.39 -1.66 -15.52
N ALA A 112 4.02 -0.49 -15.73
CA ALA A 112 4.44 -0.02 -17.04
C ALA A 112 5.49 -0.93 -17.72
N CYS A 113 6.06 -1.91 -17.01
CA CYS A 113 6.94 -2.92 -17.60
C CYS A 113 6.16 -4.08 -18.24
N ILE A 114 4.91 -4.31 -17.86
CA ILE A 114 4.14 -5.49 -18.27
C ILE A 114 3.79 -5.40 -19.76
N GLY A 115 4.05 -6.48 -20.52
CA GLY A 115 3.73 -6.57 -21.96
C GLY A 115 4.75 -5.92 -22.91
N LYS A 116 5.95 -5.54 -22.44
CA LYS A 116 7.03 -5.01 -23.30
C LYS A 116 7.82 -6.13 -23.98
N SER A 117 8.26 -5.90 -25.22
CA SER A 117 8.76 -6.96 -26.14
C SER A 117 10.16 -7.54 -25.84
N ASN A 118 10.97 -6.91 -24.98
CA ASN A 118 12.32 -7.41 -24.64
C ASN A 118 12.32 -7.98 -23.22
N GLU A 119 12.16 -9.29 -23.10
CA GLU A 119 12.01 -10.02 -21.84
C GLU A 119 13.19 -9.81 -20.87
N GLU A 120 14.43 -9.88 -21.35
CA GLU A 120 15.61 -9.72 -20.48
C GLU A 120 15.67 -8.29 -19.91
N PHE A 121 15.40 -7.29 -20.75
CA PHE A 121 15.35 -5.90 -20.33
C PHE A 121 14.14 -5.62 -19.41
N GLN A 122 13.00 -6.25 -19.69
CA GLN A 122 11.79 -6.17 -18.90
C GLN A 122 12.01 -6.72 -17.48
N LEU A 123 12.58 -7.91 -17.35
CA LEU A 123 12.87 -8.53 -16.04
C LEU A 123 13.90 -7.73 -15.24
N LYS A 124 14.94 -7.18 -15.90
CA LYS A 124 15.90 -6.26 -15.24
C LYS A 124 15.21 -5.00 -14.71
N THR A 125 14.31 -4.41 -15.49
CA THR A 125 13.56 -3.21 -15.10
C THR A 125 12.57 -3.50 -13.98
N MET A 126 11.84 -4.62 -14.06
CA MET A 126 10.97 -5.08 -12.96
C MET A 126 11.77 -5.29 -11.68
N ALA A 127 12.95 -5.92 -11.75
CA ALA A 127 13.82 -6.13 -10.60
C ALA A 127 14.35 -4.81 -10.01
N TYR A 128 14.50 -3.76 -10.82
CA TYR A 128 14.80 -2.42 -10.31
C TYR A 128 13.65 -1.89 -9.45
N TYR A 129 12.41 -1.94 -9.95
CA TYR A 129 11.25 -1.47 -9.18
C TYR A 129 10.97 -2.32 -7.94
N THR A 130 11.20 -3.64 -7.98
CA THR A 130 11.12 -4.51 -6.80
C THR A 130 12.13 -4.08 -5.72
N ARG A 131 13.39 -3.78 -6.10
CA ARG A 131 14.39 -3.28 -5.16
C ARG A 131 14.04 -1.90 -4.61
N ALA A 132 13.53 -1.01 -5.47
CA ALA A 132 13.12 0.33 -5.05
C ALA A 132 11.98 0.27 -4.02
N LEU A 133 10.95 -0.55 -4.28
CA LEU A 133 9.84 -0.71 -3.34
C LEU A 133 10.32 -1.37 -2.03
N ALA A 134 11.22 -2.34 -2.10
CA ALA A 134 11.80 -2.99 -0.92
C ALA A 134 12.57 -1.99 -0.03
N ALA A 135 13.36 -1.10 -0.63
CA ALA A 135 14.06 -0.03 0.08
C ALA A 135 13.08 0.95 0.77
N GLU A 136 12.04 1.41 0.05
CA GLU A 136 11.00 2.27 0.64
C GLU A 136 10.18 1.54 1.71
N THR A 137 10.00 0.22 1.59
CA THR A 137 9.30 -0.61 2.58
C THR A 137 10.10 -0.71 3.87
N GLU A 138 11.41 -0.90 3.78
CA GLU A 138 12.26 -0.97 4.97
C GLU A 138 12.34 0.39 5.68
N LYS A 139 12.48 1.47 4.91
CA LYS A 139 12.37 2.83 5.42
C LYS A 139 11.03 3.05 6.12
N GLN A 140 9.92 2.68 5.47
CA GLN A 140 8.57 2.75 6.03
C GLN A 140 8.42 1.96 7.33
N LYS A 141 8.99 0.75 7.42
CA LYS A 141 8.97 -0.05 8.66
C LYS A 141 9.70 0.65 9.80
N SER A 142 10.86 1.25 9.51
CA SER A 142 11.64 2.01 10.49
C SER A 142 10.88 3.25 10.99
N GLU A 143 10.26 3.98 10.07
CA GLU A 143 9.46 5.18 10.35
C GLU A 143 8.19 4.82 11.12
N MET A 144 7.46 3.77 10.70
CA MET A 144 6.27 3.27 11.39
C MET A 144 6.57 2.96 12.86
N LYS A 145 7.66 2.24 13.16
CA LYS A 145 8.04 1.90 14.55
C LYS A 145 8.25 3.16 15.39
N LYS A 146 8.92 4.17 14.82
CA LYS A 146 9.16 5.47 15.47
C LYS A 146 7.84 6.24 15.64
N ASN A 147 7.06 6.37 14.59
CA ASN A 147 5.85 7.17 14.51
C ASN A 147 4.75 6.62 15.41
N ILE A 148 4.52 5.29 15.43
CA ILE A 148 3.53 4.68 16.35
C ILE A 148 3.88 4.97 17.81
N LYS A 149 5.17 4.90 18.18
CA LYS A 149 5.61 5.23 19.54
C LYS A 149 5.34 6.71 19.85
N VAL A 150 5.66 7.60 18.92
CA VAL A 150 5.43 9.05 19.05
C VAL A 150 3.94 9.38 19.15
N TYR A 151 3.09 8.84 18.27
CA TYR A 151 1.64 9.07 18.28
C TYR A 151 0.98 8.62 19.57
N ARG A 152 1.39 7.47 20.12
CA ARG A 152 0.87 6.99 21.40
C ARG A 152 1.25 7.92 22.56
N THR A 153 2.50 8.39 22.58
CA THR A 153 2.99 9.28 23.64
C THR A 153 2.38 10.68 23.54
N LEU A 154 2.27 11.26 22.34
CA LEU A 154 1.65 12.57 22.13
C LEU A 154 0.15 12.55 22.45
N GLY A 155 -0.58 11.53 21.98
CA GLY A 155 -2.01 11.39 22.28
C GLY A 155 -2.29 11.34 23.78
N PHE A 156 -1.44 10.63 24.53
CA PHE A 156 -1.50 10.58 25.99
C PHE A 156 -1.11 11.92 26.64
N ALA A 157 0.02 12.51 26.24
CA ALA A 157 0.53 13.74 26.85
C ALA A 157 -0.41 14.93 26.64
N VAL A 158 -0.93 15.11 25.42
CA VAL A 158 -1.90 16.17 25.08
C VAL A 158 -3.21 15.94 25.83
N GLY A 159 -3.68 14.69 25.89
CA GLY A 159 -4.87 14.35 26.66
C GLY A 159 -4.68 14.70 28.15
N ALA A 160 -3.59 14.25 28.76
CA ALA A 160 -3.32 14.48 30.18
C ALA A 160 -3.20 15.98 30.50
N ALA A 161 -2.50 16.74 29.66
CA ALA A 161 -2.39 18.19 29.80
C ALA A 161 -3.77 18.88 29.70
N THR A 162 -4.63 18.44 28.79
CA THR A 162 -5.99 18.98 28.65
C THR A 162 -6.84 18.72 29.90
N VAL A 163 -6.73 17.53 30.50
CA VAL A 163 -7.43 17.23 31.76
C VAL A 163 -6.94 18.13 32.89
N ILE A 164 -5.63 18.31 33.04
CA ILE A 164 -5.05 19.17 34.08
C ILE A 164 -5.46 20.63 33.92
N LEU A 165 -5.55 21.14 32.69
CA LEU A 165 -5.91 22.55 32.42
C LEU A 165 -7.41 22.84 32.58
N VAL A 166 -8.27 21.82 32.42
CA VAL A 166 -9.73 21.98 32.46
C VAL A 166 -10.33 21.69 33.84
N VAL A 167 -9.64 20.87 34.64
CA VAL A 167 -9.92 20.63 36.08
C VAL A 167 -9.52 21.85 36.89
#